data_AF-A0A4P5T9I4-F1
#
_entry.id   AF-A0A4P5T9I4-F1
#
_cell.length_a   1.000
_cell.length_b   1.000
_cell.length_c   1.000
_cell.angle_alpha   90.00
_cell.angle_beta   90.00
_cell.angle_gamma   90.00
#
_symmetry.space_group_name_H-M   'P 1'
#
loop_
_entity.id
_entity.type
_entity.pdbx_description
1 polymer ?
#
loop_
_entity_poly.entity_id
_entity_poly.type
_entity_poly.pdbx_seq_one_letter_code
_entity_poly.pdbx_strand_id
1 'polypeptide(L)'
;MVMDLKWLDHLELLDYNLPNDFIALHPVSPRDHSRLLYYNNGDLSDFQFTHLPDLIPANAVLVFNETKVIHARLFFLTPMGAKIEIFCLDPFLPALHFDNLNAKNEVVWKCLIGNNKRWKDNPMSIEMAINESPVTLFAEKLEQVDDSFLVRFSWKSESEMVFGDILDAIGQIPIPPYLNREVEFDDETDYQTIYAKAEGSVAAPTAGLHFTEDVLKGLREKGVTFVFLTLHVGAGTFKPIKVEHISEHVMHKEQIRVSRKSLETLASASLNQQPIIAVGTTSLRSLESIYWYGNNLTEKSDAFLSVSQWEPYLSQKRLSLQEALRQIIHLMEQFNLSWLEGETKLMIVPGYHFKVISGIITNFHQPKSTLLFLIAAWVGEDWKKIYKYALENKFRFLSFGDSSLLLKNK
;
A
#
# COMPACT_ATOMS: atom_id res chain seq x y z
N MET A 1 20.35 19.13 14.13
CA MET A 1 21.51 18.25 13.84
C MET A 1 20.99 17.08 13.02
N VAL A 2 20.61 17.35 11.77
CA VAL A 2 20.27 16.31 10.79
C VAL A 2 21.58 15.61 10.51
N MET A 3 21.70 14.34 10.89
CA MET A 3 22.87 13.53 10.55
C MET A 3 23.18 13.68 9.07
N ASP A 4 24.47 13.64 8.75
CA ASP A 4 25.10 13.83 7.44
C ASP A 4 24.60 12.80 6.39
N LEU A 5 23.31 12.88 6.03
CA LEU A 5 22.60 12.09 5.02
C LEU A 5 22.87 12.64 3.61
N LYS A 6 23.76 13.63 3.45
CA LYS A 6 24.09 14.29 2.18
C LYS A 6 24.53 13.30 1.09
N TRP A 7 25.02 12.13 1.46
CA TRP A 7 25.52 11.12 0.52
C TRP A 7 24.44 10.19 -0.06
N LEU A 8 23.17 10.28 0.38
CA LEU A 8 22.05 9.44 -0.08
C LEU A 8 20.75 10.23 -0.30
N ASP A 9 20.82 11.55 -0.30
CA ASP A 9 19.66 12.44 -0.42
C ASP A 9 19.25 12.68 -1.88
N HIS A 10 20.16 12.53 -2.84
CA HIS A 10 19.89 12.87 -4.23
C HIS A 10 19.22 11.71 -5.00
N LEU A 11 18.14 11.99 -5.74
CA LEU A 11 17.41 10.99 -6.54
C LEU A 11 18.27 10.21 -7.53
N GLU A 12 19.27 10.84 -8.16
CA GLU A 12 20.13 10.22 -9.17
C GLU A 12 20.94 9.04 -8.62
N LEU A 13 21.13 8.97 -7.31
CA LEU A 13 21.82 7.84 -6.66
C LEU A 13 21.04 6.54 -6.76
N LEU A 14 19.72 6.62 -6.99
CA LEU A 14 18.82 5.48 -7.19
C LEU A 14 18.26 5.47 -8.62
N ASP A 15 19.02 5.98 -9.58
CA ASP A 15 18.70 5.82 -10.98
C ASP A 15 19.25 4.50 -11.53
N TYR A 16 18.50 3.93 -12.46
CA TYR A 16 18.96 2.82 -13.30
C TYR A 16 18.12 2.81 -14.58
N ASN A 17 18.71 2.33 -15.68
CA ASN A 17 17.99 2.22 -16.95
C ASN A 17 17.00 1.05 -16.89
N LEU A 18 15.69 1.36 -16.90
CA LEU A 18 14.61 0.38 -17.03
C LEU A 18 14.03 0.43 -18.45
N PRO A 19 14.35 -0.54 -19.33
CA PRO A 19 13.73 -0.60 -20.65
C PRO A 19 12.23 -0.86 -20.57
N ASN A 20 11.44 -0.21 -21.44
CA ASN A 20 9.99 -0.40 -21.45
C ASN A 20 9.57 -1.86 -21.65
N ASP A 21 10.32 -2.64 -22.44
CA ASP A 21 10.05 -4.06 -22.71
C ASP A 21 10.18 -4.96 -21.47
N PHE A 22 10.74 -4.44 -20.36
CA PHE A 22 10.86 -5.15 -19.10
C PHE A 22 9.67 -4.88 -18.18
N ILE A 23 8.83 -3.88 -18.50
CA ILE A 23 7.64 -3.55 -17.71
C ILE A 23 6.53 -4.54 -18.09
N ALA A 24 6.07 -5.33 -17.12
CA ALA A 24 4.96 -6.25 -17.34
C ALA A 24 3.62 -5.49 -17.40
N LEU A 25 2.93 -5.60 -18.54
CA LEU A 25 1.60 -5.04 -18.73
C LEU A 25 0.47 -5.93 -18.19
N HIS A 26 0.76 -7.23 -18.07
CA HIS A 26 -0.13 -8.27 -17.55
C HIS A 26 0.67 -9.25 -16.69
N PRO A 27 0.03 -9.88 -15.69
CA PRO A 27 0.66 -10.91 -14.88
C PRO A 27 0.89 -12.19 -15.70
N VAL A 28 1.81 -13.03 -15.24
CA VAL A 28 1.89 -14.42 -15.74
C VAL A 28 0.70 -15.21 -15.17
N SER A 29 0.23 -16.19 -15.94
CA SER A 29 -0.81 -17.12 -15.50
C SER A 29 -0.30 -18.57 -15.58
N PRO A 30 -0.38 -19.36 -14.49
CA PRO A 30 -0.71 -18.97 -13.11
C PRO A 30 0.25 -17.93 -12.51
N ARG A 31 -0.21 -17.15 -11.52
CA ARG A 31 0.55 -16.01 -10.95
C ARG A 31 1.85 -16.43 -10.26
N ASP A 32 1.86 -17.60 -9.63
CA ASP A 32 3.03 -18.19 -8.96
C ASP A 32 4.07 -18.78 -9.93
N HIS A 33 3.79 -18.79 -11.24
CA HIS A 33 4.80 -19.08 -12.26
C HIS A 33 5.69 -17.86 -12.56
N SER A 34 5.44 -16.71 -11.93
CA SER A 34 6.37 -15.57 -11.95
C SER A 34 7.73 -15.97 -11.38
N ARG A 35 8.78 -15.26 -11.79
CA ARG A 35 10.12 -15.52 -11.25
C ARG A 35 10.26 -14.90 -9.85
N LEU A 36 11.14 -15.50 -9.07
CA LEU A 36 11.50 -15.06 -7.73
C LEU A 36 13.02 -14.94 -7.64
N LEU A 37 13.51 -13.70 -7.54
CA LEU A 37 14.91 -13.45 -7.19
C LEU A 37 15.08 -13.68 -5.69
N TYR A 38 15.97 -14.60 -5.31
CA TYR A 38 16.32 -14.86 -3.92
C TYR A 38 17.64 -14.18 -3.58
N TYR A 39 17.56 -13.19 -2.69
CA TYR A 39 18.71 -12.53 -2.09
C TYR A 39 18.80 -12.95 -0.62
N ASN A 40 19.95 -13.50 -0.22
CA ASN A 40 20.21 -13.88 1.15
C ASN A 40 21.62 -13.45 1.56
N ASN A 41 21.73 -12.39 2.36
CA ASN A 41 23.00 -11.91 2.90
C ASN A 41 24.12 -11.69 1.85
N GLY A 42 23.77 -11.21 0.66
CA GLY A 42 24.71 -10.93 -0.42
C GLY A 42 24.68 -11.96 -1.54
N ASP A 43 24.20 -13.18 -1.28
CA ASP A 43 24.07 -14.23 -2.30
C ASP A 43 22.81 -14.03 -3.14
N LEU A 44 22.93 -14.26 -4.45
CA LEU A 44 21.85 -14.10 -5.42
C LEU A 44 21.60 -15.40 -6.16
N SER A 45 20.33 -15.74 -6.32
CA SER A 45 19.85 -16.88 -7.11
C SER A 45 18.46 -16.60 -7.64
N ASP A 46 18.02 -17.36 -8.64
CA ASP A 46 16.70 -17.25 -9.23
C ASP A 46 15.91 -18.56 -9.12
N PHE A 47 14.63 -18.40 -8.79
CA PHE A 47 13.67 -19.48 -8.65
C PHE A 47 12.35 -19.10 -9.33
N GLN A 48 11.38 -20.01 -9.33
CA GLN A 48 9.99 -19.66 -9.54
C GLN A 48 9.31 -19.36 -8.20
N PHE A 49 8.27 -18.53 -8.21
CA PHE A 49 7.56 -18.16 -6.99
C PHE A 49 6.89 -19.36 -6.29
N THR A 50 6.55 -20.41 -7.02
CA THR A 50 6.15 -21.72 -6.48
C THR A 50 7.13 -22.30 -5.44
N HIS A 51 8.42 -21.95 -5.51
CA HIS A 51 9.45 -22.41 -4.56
C HIS A 51 9.55 -21.54 -3.30
N LEU A 52 8.75 -20.49 -3.18
CA LEU A 52 8.74 -19.62 -1.99
C LEU A 52 8.64 -20.40 -0.68
N PRO A 53 7.76 -21.43 -0.53
CA PRO A 53 7.67 -22.21 0.69
C PRO A 53 9.01 -22.80 1.12
N ASP A 54 9.87 -23.23 0.18
CA ASP A 54 11.16 -23.84 0.49
C ASP A 54 12.20 -22.81 0.96
N LEU A 55 12.12 -21.59 0.43
CA LEU A 55 13.09 -20.51 0.67
C LEU A 55 12.82 -19.71 1.95
N ILE A 56 11.57 -19.67 2.42
CA ILE A 56 11.19 -18.96 3.64
C ILE A 56 11.72 -19.71 4.87
N PRO A 57 12.35 -19.01 5.85
CA PRO A 57 12.76 -19.64 7.11
C PRO A 57 11.60 -20.37 7.80
N ALA A 58 11.89 -21.52 8.40
CA ALA A 58 10.88 -22.25 9.17
C ALA A 58 10.33 -21.40 10.32
N ASN A 59 9.04 -21.55 10.62
CA ASN A 59 8.33 -20.79 11.66
C ASN A 59 8.37 -19.25 11.48
N ALA A 60 8.62 -18.77 10.27
CA ALA A 60 8.52 -17.34 9.97
C ALA A 60 7.09 -16.82 10.16
N VAL A 61 6.99 -15.51 10.37
CA VAL A 61 5.73 -14.79 10.31
C VAL A 61 5.70 -13.98 9.03
N LEU A 62 4.78 -14.30 8.11
CA LEU A 62 4.51 -13.47 6.93
C LEU A 62 3.43 -12.45 7.24
N VAL A 63 3.73 -11.19 6.95
CA VAL A 63 2.81 -10.08 7.19
C VAL A 63 2.30 -9.53 5.87
N PHE A 64 0.99 -9.62 5.66
CA PHE A 64 0.32 -9.24 4.43
C PHE A 64 -0.51 -7.97 4.61
N ASN A 65 -0.55 -7.16 3.55
CA ASN A 65 -1.55 -6.11 3.42
C ASN A 65 -2.80 -6.69 2.72
N GLU A 66 -3.92 -6.82 3.44
CA GLU A 66 -5.17 -7.42 2.94
C GLU A 66 -6.14 -6.41 2.31
N THR A 67 -5.63 -5.22 1.95
CA THR A 67 -6.49 -4.18 1.37
C THR A 67 -7.01 -4.60 0.00
N LYS A 68 -8.32 -4.43 -0.20
CA LYS A 68 -9.03 -4.58 -1.46
C LYS A 68 -9.04 -3.26 -2.22
N VAL A 69 -8.69 -3.31 -3.50
CA VAL A 69 -8.77 -2.14 -4.38
C VAL A 69 -10.24 -1.78 -4.57
N ILE A 70 -10.57 -0.51 -4.40
CA ILE A 70 -11.91 0.01 -4.64
C ILE A 70 -12.03 0.54 -6.07
N HIS A 71 -13.25 0.53 -6.60
CA HIS A 71 -13.63 1.07 -7.90
C HIS A 71 -13.64 2.62 -7.89
N ALA A 72 -12.47 3.21 -7.73
CA ALA A 72 -12.32 4.63 -7.42
C ALA A 72 -12.43 5.58 -8.64
N ARG A 73 -12.57 5.09 -9.87
CA ARG A 73 -12.71 5.93 -11.07
C ARG A 73 -14.16 5.98 -11.51
N LEU A 74 -14.79 7.14 -11.37
CA LEU A 74 -16.17 7.38 -11.76
C LEU A 74 -16.22 8.18 -13.06
N PHE A 75 -17.23 7.90 -13.90
CA PHE A 75 -17.39 8.57 -15.19
C PHE A 75 -18.77 9.19 -15.34
N PHE A 76 -18.81 10.50 -15.49
CA PHE A 76 -20.02 11.28 -15.71
C PHE A 76 -20.07 11.76 -17.15
N LEU A 77 -21.28 11.94 -17.70
CA LEU A 77 -21.49 12.55 -19.01
C LEU A 77 -22.10 13.94 -18.83
N THR A 78 -21.57 14.94 -19.54
CA THR A 78 -22.23 16.24 -19.64
C THR A 78 -23.48 16.14 -20.53
N PRO A 79 -24.40 17.12 -20.50
CA PRO A 79 -25.53 17.18 -21.44
C PRO A 79 -25.11 17.17 -22.92
N MET A 80 -23.87 17.60 -23.22
CA MET A 80 -23.27 17.58 -24.56
C MET A 80 -22.54 16.27 -24.88
N GLY A 81 -22.64 15.24 -24.01
CA GLY A 81 -22.03 13.93 -24.19
C GLY A 81 -20.52 13.86 -23.89
N ALA A 82 -19.92 14.90 -23.31
CA ALA A 82 -18.51 14.85 -22.95
C ALA A 82 -18.31 14.03 -21.67
N LYS A 83 -17.34 13.10 -21.69
CA LYS A 83 -16.96 12.29 -20.53
C LYS A 83 -16.10 13.09 -19.55
N ILE A 84 -16.54 13.19 -18.31
CA ILE A 84 -15.81 13.72 -17.16
C ILE A 84 -15.39 12.53 -16.30
N GLU A 85 -14.10 12.43 -16.03
CA GLU A 85 -13.56 11.41 -15.14
C GLU A 85 -13.33 12.02 -13.76
N ILE A 86 -13.83 11.34 -12.72
CA ILE A 86 -13.57 11.69 -11.33
C ILE A 86 -12.83 10.51 -10.71
N PHE A 87 -11.54 10.70 -10.41
CA PHE A 87 -10.72 9.69 -9.78
C PHE A 87 -10.58 10.00 -8.28
N CYS A 88 -11.26 9.23 -7.44
CA CYS A 88 -11.21 9.31 -5.99
C CYS A 88 -9.83 8.89 -5.47
N LEU A 89 -9.15 9.79 -4.75
CA LEU A 89 -7.79 9.55 -4.26
C LEU A 89 -7.79 9.17 -2.77
N ASP A 90 -8.42 10.01 -1.95
CA ASP A 90 -8.42 9.91 -0.49
C ASP A 90 -9.75 10.44 0.08
N PRO A 91 -10.30 9.82 1.13
CA PRO A 91 -11.45 10.35 1.85
C PRO A 91 -11.10 11.66 2.56
N PHE A 92 -12.00 12.62 2.52
CA PHE A 92 -11.88 13.89 3.23
C PHE A 92 -12.88 13.99 4.38
N LEU A 93 -14.18 13.73 4.11
CA LEU A 93 -15.23 13.70 5.12
C LEU A 93 -16.23 12.56 4.84
N PRO A 94 -16.45 11.63 5.79
CA PRO A 94 -15.57 11.32 6.92
C PRO A 94 -14.12 11.09 6.50
N ALA A 95 -13.15 11.37 7.38
CA ALA A 95 -11.73 11.27 7.05
C ALA A 95 -11.17 9.84 7.13
N LEU A 96 -11.83 8.95 7.87
CA LEU A 96 -11.44 7.54 7.95
C LEU A 96 -12.05 6.77 6.78
N HIS A 97 -11.25 5.93 6.12
CA HIS A 97 -11.72 5.13 4.97
C HIS A 97 -12.94 4.28 5.32
N PHE A 98 -12.93 3.61 6.48
CA PHE A 98 -14.03 2.76 6.91
C PHE A 98 -15.34 3.56 7.07
N ASP A 99 -15.32 4.66 7.83
CA ASP A 99 -16.50 5.49 8.04
C ASP A 99 -17.00 6.13 6.75
N ASN A 100 -16.07 6.52 5.87
CA ASN A 100 -16.40 7.15 4.60
C ASN A 100 -17.12 6.17 3.66
N LEU A 101 -16.55 4.98 3.44
CA LEU A 101 -17.16 3.96 2.59
C LEU A 101 -18.49 3.45 3.15
N ASN A 102 -18.68 3.48 4.47
CA ASN A 102 -19.92 3.09 5.14
C ASN A 102 -20.91 4.25 5.37
N ALA A 103 -20.60 5.47 4.91
CA ALA A 103 -21.52 6.59 5.01
C ALA A 103 -22.78 6.34 4.16
N LYS A 104 -23.95 6.77 4.66
CA LYS A 104 -25.27 6.49 4.04
C LYS A 104 -25.91 7.67 3.31
N ASN A 105 -25.31 8.87 3.37
CA ASN A 105 -25.94 10.11 2.88
C ASN A 105 -25.05 10.88 1.91
N GLU A 106 -23.89 11.32 2.41
CA GLU A 106 -22.92 12.08 1.65
C GLU A 106 -21.51 11.79 2.14
N VAL A 107 -20.55 11.99 1.25
CA VAL A 107 -19.12 11.95 1.53
C VAL A 107 -18.41 13.05 0.76
N VAL A 108 -17.23 13.44 1.20
CA VAL A 108 -16.30 14.29 0.46
C VAL A 108 -15.01 13.53 0.26
N TRP A 109 -14.51 13.57 -0.97
CA TRP A 109 -13.24 12.97 -1.36
C TRP A 109 -12.33 14.00 -2.00
N LYS A 110 -11.03 13.80 -1.84
CA LYS A 110 -10.02 14.42 -2.69
C LYS A 110 -9.97 13.64 -4.00
N CYS A 111 -10.20 14.30 -5.13
CA CYS A 111 -10.29 13.68 -6.45
C CYS A 111 -9.37 14.37 -7.48
N LEU A 112 -8.86 13.61 -8.45
CA LEU A 112 -8.40 14.16 -9.72
C LEU A 112 -9.60 14.22 -10.69
N ILE A 113 -9.68 15.29 -11.47
CA ILE A 113 -10.78 15.50 -12.42
C ILE A 113 -10.22 15.53 -13.84
N GLY A 114 -10.46 14.46 -14.60
CA GLY A 114 -10.22 14.40 -16.03
C GLY A 114 -11.22 15.26 -16.80
N ASN A 115 -10.76 15.96 -17.85
CA ASN A 115 -11.57 16.90 -18.63
C ASN A 115 -12.24 18.02 -17.80
N ASN A 116 -11.65 18.43 -16.67
CA ASN A 116 -12.22 19.44 -15.74
C ASN A 116 -12.76 20.71 -16.41
N LYS A 117 -12.09 21.22 -17.48
CA LYS A 117 -12.56 22.41 -18.24
C LYS A 117 -13.96 22.25 -18.85
N ARG A 118 -14.43 21.02 -19.02
CA ARG A 118 -15.76 20.69 -19.56
C ARG A 118 -16.82 20.48 -18.47
N TRP A 119 -16.42 20.35 -17.21
CA TRP A 119 -17.35 20.28 -16.07
C TRP A 119 -17.88 21.68 -15.75
N LYS A 120 -18.98 22.04 -16.42
CA LYS A 120 -19.71 23.31 -16.21
C LYS A 120 -20.96 23.15 -15.34
N ASP A 121 -21.60 21.99 -15.41
CA ASP A 121 -22.81 21.68 -14.65
C ASP A 121 -22.43 21.16 -13.25
N ASN A 122 -22.88 21.82 -12.19
CA ASN A 122 -22.51 21.47 -10.82
C ASN A 122 -23.76 21.59 -9.92
N PRO A 123 -24.26 20.50 -9.31
CA PRO A 123 -23.73 19.13 -9.36
C PRO A 123 -23.98 18.42 -10.72
N MET A 124 -23.15 17.43 -11.03
CA MET A 124 -23.44 16.42 -12.06
C MET A 124 -24.19 15.24 -11.44
N SER A 125 -24.93 14.48 -12.24
CA SER A 125 -25.63 13.27 -11.76
C SER A 125 -25.52 12.09 -12.71
N ILE A 126 -25.60 10.89 -12.14
CA ILE A 126 -25.76 9.62 -12.87
C ILE A 126 -26.95 8.89 -12.25
N GLU A 127 -27.87 8.43 -13.10
CA GLU A 127 -28.95 7.52 -12.71
C GLU A 127 -28.53 6.08 -13.04
N MET A 128 -28.80 5.16 -12.11
CA MET A 128 -28.42 3.75 -12.20
C MET A 128 -29.42 2.89 -11.42
N ALA A 129 -29.30 1.58 -11.55
CA ALA A 129 -29.98 0.62 -10.69
C ALA A 129 -28.93 -0.25 -9.99
N ILE A 130 -28.98 -0.33 -8.67
CA ILE A 130 -28.11 -1.18 -7.85
C ILE A 130 -29.01 -2.15 -7.11
N ASN A 131 -28.82 -3.46 -7.30
CA ASN A 131 -29.68 -4.51 -6.76
C ASN A 131 -31.18 -4.25 -7.04
N GLU A 132 -31.50 -3.86 -8.29
CA GLU A 132 -32.85 -3.51 -8.76
C GLU A 132 -33.47 -2.24 -8.14
N SER A 133 -32.80 -1.59 -7.17
CA SER A 133 -33.22 -0.30 -6.62
C SER A 133 -32.70 0.86 -7.48
N PRO A 134 -33.55 1.83 -7.86
CA PRO A 134 -33.10 3.03 -8.56
C PRO A 134 -32.27 3.93 -7.64
N VAL A 135 -31.11 4.36 -8.13
CA VAL A 135 -30.18 5.23 -7.42
C VAL A 135 -29.79 6.40 -8.32
N THR A 136 -29.77 7.60 -7.76
CA THR A 136 -29.17 8.77 -8.41
C THR A 136 -27.99 9.25 -7.58
N LEU A 137 -26.78 9.12 -8.14
CA LEU A 137 -25.57 9.69 -7.55
C LEU A 137 -25.37 11.12 -8.07
N PHE A 138 -25.08 12.04 -7.17
CA PHE A 138 -24.70 13.41 -7.45
C PHE A 138 -23.22 13.63 -7.09
N ALA A 139 -22.51 14.36 -7.95
CA ALA A 139 -21.15 14.81 -7.70
C ALA A 139 -21.10 16.34 -7.77
N GLU A 140 -20.76 16.98 -6.65
CA GLU A 140 -20.60 18.42 -6.53
C GLU A 140 -19.10 18.75 -6.38
N LYS A 141 -18.55 19.49 -7.36
CA LYS A 141 -17.19 20.01 -7.29
C LYS A 141 -17.15 21.19 -6.32
N LEU A 142 -16.34 21.07 -5.27
CA LEU A 142 -16.14 22.10 -4.25
C LEU A 142 -14.88 22.92 -4.60
N GLU A 143 -13.94 23.05 -3.67
CA GLU A 143 -12.70 23.80 -3.84
C GLU A 143 -11.55 22.96 -4.40
N GLN A 144 -10.55 23.65 -4.96
CA GLN A 144 -9.28 23.04 -5.34
C GLN A 144 -8.35 22.98 -4.11
N VAL A 145 -7.75 21.83 -3.88
CA VAL A 145 -6.77 21.60 -2.80
C VAL A 145 -5.53 20.93 -3.41
N ASP A 146 -4.41 21.65 -3.39
CA ASP A 146 -3.19 21.30 -4.10
C ASP A 146 -3.45 21.07 -5.61
N ASP A 147 -2.98 19.93 -6.14
CA ASP A 147 -3.21 19.46 -7.51
C ASP A 147 -4.54 18.66 -7.67
N SER A 148 -5.47 18.77 -6.73
CA SER A 148 -6.71 17.97 -6.69
C SER A 148 -7.92 18.82 -6.32
N PHE A 149 -9.11 18.25 -6.39
CA PHE A 149 -10.37 18.93 -6.04
C PHE A 149 -11.06 18.16 -4.92
N LEU A 150 -11.72 18.88 -4.01
CA LEU A 150 -12.70 18.27 -3.15
C LEU A 150 -14.00 18.08 -3.94
N VAL A 151 -14.52 16.86 -3.92
CA VAL A 151 -15.80 16.51 -4.56
C VAL A 151 -16.70 15.93 -3.48
N ARG A 152 -17.87 16.56 -3.29
CA ARG A 152 -18.94 15.99 -2.47
C ARG A 152 -19.74 15.04 -3.33
N PHE A 153 -19.90 13.81 -2.86
CA PHE A 153 -20.84 12.84 -3.39
C PHE A 153 -22.03 12.74 -2.46
N SER A 154 -23.22 12.76 -3.02
CA SER A 154 -24.48 12.48 -2.31
C SER A 154 -25.39 11.68 -3.22
N TRP A 155 -26.31 10.90 -2.65
CA TRP A 155 -27.15 10.03 -3.45
C TRP A 155 -28.58 9.96 -2.93
N LYS A 156 -29.50 9.64 -3.85
CA LYS A 156 -30.89 9.31 -3.55
C LYS A 156 -31.13 7.85 -3.92
N SER A 157 -31.69 7.09 -2.99
CA SER A 157 -32.01 5.68 -3.13
C SER A 157 -33.26 5.37 -2.31
N GLU A 158 -34.08 4.41 -2.76
CA GLU A 158 -35.23 3.91 -1.99
C GLU A 158 -34.81 2.94 -0.86
N SER A 159 -33.69 2.25 -1.04
CA SER A 159 -33.07 1.39 -0.03
C SER A 159 -31.88 2.08 0.65
N GLU A 160 -31.61 1.73 1.92
CA GLU A 160 -30.35 2.14 2.55
C GLU A 160 -29.16 1.62 1.76
N MET A 161 -28.22 2.52 1.45
CA MET A 161 -27.05 2.23 0.62
C MET A 161 -25.85 2.98 1.18
N VAL A 162 -24.70 2.33 1.19
CA VAL A 162 -23.45 2.98 1.58
C VAL A 162 -22.64 3.41 0.36
N PHE A 163 -21.73 4.36 0.53
CA PHE A 163 -20.91 4.86 -0.57
C PHE A 163 -20.07 3.77 -1.25
N GLY A 164 -19.58 2.79 -0.48
CA GLY A 164 -18.83 1.64 -1.01
C GLY A 164 -19.61 0.86 -2.07
N ASP A 165 -20.90 0.57 -1.81
CA ASP A 165 -21.76 -0.13 -2.78
C ASP A 165 -21.92 0.64 -4.09
N ILE A 166 -21.97 1.97 -3.99
CA ILE A 166 -22.09 2.86 -5.17
C ILE A 166 -20.78 2.82 -5.98
N LEU A 167 -19.63 2.90 -5.32
CA LEU A 167 -18.34 2.77 -5.99
C LEU A 167 -18.25 1.43 -6.72
N ASP A 168 -18.57 0.33 -6.05
CA ASP A 168 -18.51 -1.01 -6.64
C ASP A 168 -19.47 -1.19 -7.82
N ALA A 169 -20.61 -0.51 -7.83
CA ALA A 169 -21.59 -0.64 -8.90
C ALA A 169 -21.25 0.15 -10.19
N ILE A 170 -20.63 1.32 -10.07
CA ILE A 170 -20.43 2.24 -11.22
C ILE A 170 -19.01 2.71 -11.44
N GLY A 171 -18.14 2.48 -10.46
CA GLY A 171 -16.74 2.80 -10.60
C GLY A 171 -16.02 1.78 -11.47
N GLN A 172 -14.81 2.16 -11.85
CA GLN A 172 -13.87 1.27 -12.50
C GLN A 172 -12.64 1.13 -11.61
N ILE A 173 -12.06 -0.08 -11.57
CA ILE A 173 -10.81 -0.31 -10.86
C ILE A 173 -9.69 0.60 -11.42
N PRO A 174 -8.98 1.36 -10.58
CA PRO A 174 -7.83 2.13 -11.00
C PRO A 174 -6.63 1.21 -11.23
N ILE A 175 -6.04 1.27 -12.43
CA ILE A 175 -4.77 0.61 -12.72
C ILE A 175 -3.62 1.63 -12.75
N PRO A 176 -2.37 1.23 -12.45
CA PRO A 176 -1.23 2.13 -12.45
C PRO A 176 -1.04 2.85 -13.80
N PRO A 177 -0.76 4.17 -13.81
CA PRO A 177 -0.69 4.95 -15.05
C PRO A 177 0.44 4.51 -16.00
N TYR A 178 1.51 3.90 -15.47
CA TYR A 178 2.62 3.43 -16.28
C TYR A 178 2.25 2.22 -17.17
N LEU A 179 1.13 1.53 -16.90
CA LEU A 179 0.66 0.44 -17.77
C LEU A 179 0.21 0.97 -19.14
N ASN A 180 -0.16 2.26 -19.21
CA ASN A 180 -0.46 2.96 -20.46
C ASN A 180 -1.45 2.20 -21.38
N ARG A 181 -2.46 1.58 -20.78
CA ARG A 181 -3.59 0.92 -21.46
C ARG A 181 -4.89 1.21 -20.74
N GLU A 182 -6.00 0.91 -21.38
CA GLU A 182 -7.31 0.91 -20.73
C GLU A 182 -7.43 -0.32 -19.81
N VAL A 183 -8.34 -0.21 -18.84
CA VAL A 183 -8.66 -1.32 -17.93
C VAL A 183 -9.41 -2.38 -18.72
N GLU A 184 -9.01 -3.63 -18.53
CA GLU A 184 -9.56 -4.81 -19.19
C GLU A 184 -10.39 -5.64 -18.20
N PHE A 185 -11.20 -6.57 -18.71
CA PHE A 185 -12.07 -7.40 -17.89
C PHE A 185 -11.31 -8.18 -16.81
N ASP A 186 -10.14 -8.73 -17.17
CA ASP A 186 -9.33 -9.54 -16.26
C ASP A 186 -8.68 -8.70 -15.15
N ASP A 187 -8.58 -7.36 -15.27
CA ASP A 187 -7.96 -6.52 -14.24
C ASP A 187 -8.72 -6.54 -12.91
N GLU A 188 -10.03 -6.78 -12.94
CA GLU A 188 -10.86 -6.91 -11.74
C GLU A 188 -10.39 -8.05 -10.84
N THR A 189 -9.94 -9.16 -11.44
CA THR A 189 -9.34 -10.27 -10.70
C THR A 189 -7.83 -10.11 -10.57
N ASP A 190 -7.19 -9.56 -11.60
CA ASP A 190 -5.75 -9.61 -11.75
C ASP A 190 -5.01 -8.58 -10.92
N TYR A 191 -5.67 -7.46 -10.64
CA TYR A 191 -5.15 -6.38 -9.81
C TYR A 191 -5.67 -6.47 -8.37
N GLN A 192 -5.86 -7.69 -7.89
CA GLN A 192 -6.35 -8.00 -6.55
C GLN A 192 -5.63 -9.24 -6.00
N THR A 193 -5.31 -9.24 -4.69
CA THR A 193 -4.74 -10.44 -4.06
C THR A 193 -5.83 -11.43 -3.67
N ILE A 194 -5.52 -12.72 -3.67
CA ILE A 194 -6.50 -13.79 -3.34
C ILE A 194 -7.01 -13.73 -1.89
N TYR A 195 -6.35 -12.97 -1.03
CA TYR A 195 -6.68 -12.82 0.38
C TYR A 195 -7.20 -11.41 0.73
N ALA A 196 -7.44 -10.55 -0.25
CA ALA A 196 -7.91 -9.19 0.01
C ALA A 196 -9.36 -9.16 0.48
N LYS A 197 -9.61 -8.38 1.53
CA LYS A 197 -10.87 -8.36 2.29
C LYS A 197 -11.30 -6.97 2.71
N ALA A 198 -10.34 -6.11 3.09
CA ALA A 198 -10.63 -4.80 3.66
C ALA A 198 -10.68 -3.74 2.56
N GLU A 199 -11.86 -3.21 2.24
CA GLU A 199 -12.00 -2.17 1.22
C GLU A 199 -11.34 -0.86 1.64
N GLY A 200 -10.70 -0.19 0.67
CA GLY A 200 -10.38 1.22 0.80
C GLY A 200 -9.11 1.71 0.12
N SER A 201 -8.31 0.86 -0.54
CA SER A 201 -7.15 1.37 -1.28
C SER A 201 -7.45 1.60 -2.75
N VAL A 202 -6.77 2.58 -3.31
CA VAL A 202 -6.75 2.91 -4.73
C VAL A 202 -5.67 2.11 -5.49
N ALA A 203 -4.84 1.34 -4.80
CA ALA A 203 -3.77 0.55 -5.41
C ALA A 203 -3.64 -0.82 -4.74
N ALA A 204 -3.32 -1.84 -5.54
CA ALA A 204 -3.14 -3.18 -5.03
C ALA A 204 -1.80 -3.32 -4.26
N PRO A 205 -1.75 -4.15 -3.19
CA PRO A 205 -0.50 -4.58 -2.59
C PRO A 205 0.19 -5.62 -3.51
N THR A 206 0.87 -5.11 -4.54
CA THR A 206 1.26 -5.88 -5.73
C THR A 206 2.22 -7.04 -5.49
N ALA A 207 3.02 -6.99 -4.43
CA ALA A 207 3.86 -8.13 -4.02
C ALA A 207 3.02 -9.35 -3.57
N GLY A 208 1.78 -9.10 -3.15
CA GLY A 208 0.80 -10.11 -2.79
C GLY A 208 0.16 -10.82 -3.97
N LEU A 209 0.26 -10.28 -5.19
CA LEU A 209 -0.41 -10.84 -6.37
C LEU A 209 0.19 -12.19 -6.77
N HIS A 210 1.45 -12.46 -6.43
CA HIS A 210 2.13 -13.71 -6.78
C HIS A 210 1.60 -14.93 -6.01
N PHE A 211 0.90 -14.71 -4.89
CA PHE A 211 0.42 -15.79 -4.04
C PHE A 211 -0.82 -16.47 -4.63
N THR A 212 -0.71 -17.79 -4.77
CA THR A 212 -1.82 -18.70 -5.07
C THR A 212 -2.20 -19.49 -3.81
N GLU A 213 -3.35 -20.16 -3.84
CA GLU A 213 -3.76 -21.04 -2.73
C GLU A 213 -2.76 -22.18 -2.48
N ASP A 214 -2.11 -22.68 -3.53
CA ASP A 214 -1.10 -23.73 -3.42
C ASP A 214 0.16 -23.24 -2.68
N VAL A 215 0.65 -22.04 -3.02
CA VAL A 215 1.78 -21.43 -2.30
C VAL A 215 1.41 -21.13 -0.84
N LEU A 216 0.23 -20.57 -0.58
CA LEU A 216 -0.24 -20.31 0.78
C LEU A 216 -0.39 -21.60 1.59
N LYS A 217 -0.86 -22.68 0.96
CA LYS A 217 -0.96 -24.00 1.58
C LYS A 217 0.42 -24.55 1.92
N GLY A 218 1.38 -24.54 0.99
CA GLY A 218 2.74 -25.01 1.26
C GLY A 218 3.43 -24.25 2.39
N LEU A 219 3.22 -22.94 2.48
CA LEU A 219 3.71 -22.12 3.60
C LEU A 219 3.07 -22.54 4.94
N ARG A 220 1.76 -22.78 4.97
CA ARG A 220 1.05 -23.27 6.18
C ARG A 220 1.56 -24.63 6.62
N GLU A 221 1.80 -25.55 5.69
CA GLU A 221 2.35 -26.89 5.97
C GLU A 221 3.77 -26.84 6.55
N LYS A 222 4.56 -25.81 6.20
CA LYS A 222 5.88 -25.53 6.79
C LYS A 222 5.81 -24.86 8.17
N GLY A 223 4.62 -24.57 8.69
CA GLY A 223 4.43 -23.89 9.97
C GLY A 223 4.64 -22.37 9.91
N VAL A 224 4.57 -21.76 8.72
CA VAL A 224 4.61 -20.30 8.60
C VAL A 224 3.30 -19.71 9.14
N THR A 225 3.43 -18.69 9.99
CA THR A 225 2.29 -17.97 10.56
C THR A 225 1.94 -16.77 9.68
N PHE A 226 0.64 -16.55 9.43
CA PHE A 226 0.18 -15.40 8.65
C PHE A 226 -0.42 -14.34 9.56
N VAL A 227 0.01 -13.09 9.36
CA VAL A 227 -0.56 -11.91 10.00
C VAL A 227 -1.05 -10.97 8.90
N PHE A 228 -2.27 -10.46 9.06
CA PHE A 228 -2.86 -9.50 8.14
C PHE A 228 -2.98 -8.13 8.83
N LEU A 229 -2.71 -7.09 8.04
CA LEU A 229 -2.95 -5.69 8.35
C LEU A 229 -3.54 -5.01 7.12
N THR A 230 -4.04 -3.80 7.28
CA THR A 230 -4.53 -2.96 6.19
C THR A 230 -3.68 -1.69 6.14
N LEU A 231 -3.22 -1.32 4.94
CA LEU A 231 -2.67 -0.01 4.63
C LEU A 231 -3.43 0.54 3.44
N HIS A 232 -4.30 1.52 3.68
CA HIS A 232 -5.01 2.21 2.61
C HIS A 232 -4.04 3.15 1.90
N VAL A 233 -3.63 2.72 0.71
CA VAL A 233 -2.78 3.52 -0.17
C VAL A 233 -3.67 4.38 -1.04
N GLY A 234 -3.52 5.70 -0.93
CA GLY A 234 -4.14 6.68 -1.83
C GLY A 234 -3.37 6.82 -3.14
N ALA A 235 -3.95 7.57 -4.08
CA ALA A 235 -3.36 7.78 -5.41
C ALA A 235 -2.00 8.53 -5.39
N GLY A 236 -1.63 9.14 -4.26
CA GLY A 236 -0.32 9.74 -4.06
C GLY A 236 0.86 8.79 -4.34
N THR A 237 0.66 7.47 -4.16
CA THR A 237 1.66 6.44 -4.51
C THR A 237 1.98 6.39 -6.01
N PHE A 238 1.09 6.84 -6.89
CA PHE A 238 1.36 6.89 -8.33
C PHE A 238 2.08 8.16 -8.77
N LYS A 239 2.26 9.15 -7.88
CA LYS A 239 2.91 10.41 -8.25
C LYS A 239 4.43 10.20 -8.30
N PRO A 240 5.09 10.56 -9.41
CA PRO A 240 6.54 10.53 -9.46
C PRO A 240 7.12 11.56 -8.50
N ILE A 241 8.32 11.28 -7.98
CA ILE A 241 9.08 12.25 -7.19
C ILE A 241 9.54 13.37 -8.15
N LYS A 242 9.17 14.62 -7.83
CA LYS A 242 9.47 15.81 -8.66
C LYS A 242 10.62 16.68 -8.13
N VAL A 243 11.19 16.30 -6.98
CA VAL A 243 12.25 17.05 -6.29
C VAL A 243 13.59 16.34 -6.49
N GLU A 244 14.69 17.07 -6.56
CA GLU A 244 16.02 16.46 -6.75
C GLU A 244 16.49 15.72 -5.49
N HIS A 245 16.10 16.24 -4.34
CA HIS A 245 16.47 15.77 -3.02
C HIS A 245 15.29 15.10 -2.32
N ILE A 246 15.47 13.89 -1.80
CA ILE A 246 14.42 13.12 -1.14
C ILE A 246 13.98 13.78 0.18
N SER A 247 14.86 14.55 0.82
CA SER A 247 14.55 15.38 1.98
C SER A 247 13.47 16.44 1.71
N GLU A 248 13.31 16.88 0.46
CA GLU A 248 12.30 17.85 0.02
C GLU A 248 10.97 17.19 -0.36
N HIS A 249 10.96 15.87 -0.54
CA HIS A 249 9.75 15.14 -0.90
C HIS A 249 8.81 15.07 0.30
N VAL A 250 7.53 15.38 0.09
CA VAL A 250 6.51 15.25 1.12
C VAL A 250 5.78 13.92 0.92
N MET A 251 5.92 13.02 1.89
CA MET A 251 5.21 11.75 1.90
C MET A 251 3.72 11.97 2.10
N HIS A 252 2.94 11.30 1.27
CA HIS A 252 1.50 11.22 1.45
C HIS A 252 1.15 10.46 2.73
N LYS A 253 0.02 10.85 3.32
CA LYS A 253 -0.53 10.24 4.52
C LYS A 253 -1.29 8.98 4.13
N GLU A 254 -1.08 7.90 4.85
CA GLU A 254 -1.78 6.64 4.64
C GLU A 254 -2.32 6.11 5.97
N GLN A 255 -3.46 5.42 5.91
CA GLN A 255 -4.12 4.88 7.09
C GLN A 255 -3.76 3.40 7.29
N ILE A 256 -3.28 3.08 8.50
CA ILE A 256 -2.99 1.73 8.96
C ILE A 256 -4.14 1.24 9.84
N ARG A 257 -4.54 -0.01 9.62
CA ARG A 257 -5.44 -0.73 10.52
C ARG A 257 -4.91 -2.12 10.82
N VAL A 258 -4.89 -2.52 12.09
CA VAL A 258 -4.38 -3.82 12.52
C VAL A 258 -5.14 -4.33 13.75
N SER A 259 -5.47 -5.62 13.76
CA SER A 259 -6.22 -6.22 14.87
C SER A 259 -5.34 -6.41 16.11
N ARG A 260 -5.95 -6.43 17.31
CA ARG A 260 -5.22 -6.77 18.55
C ARG A 260 -4.56 -8.14 18.46
N LYS A 261 -5.25 -9.13 17.89
CA LYS A 261 -4.74 -10.49 17.67
C LYS A 261 -3.49 -10.50 16.77
N SER A 262 -3.47 -9.69 15.73
CA SER A 262 -2.29 -9.52 14.86
C SER A 262 -1.11 -8.99 15.66
N LEU A 263 -1.32 -7.98 16.52
CA LEU A 263 -0.28 -7.41 17.38
C LEU A 263 0.22 -8.40 18.44
N GLU A 264 -0.68 -9.15 19.07
CA GLU A 264 -0.34 -10.23 20.01
C GLU A 264 0.52 -11.31 19.33
N THR A 265 0.17 -11.67 18.08
CA THR A 265 0.95 -12.62 17.27
C THR A 265 2.35 -12.08 16.97
N LEU A 266 2.47 -10.82 16.57
CA LEU A 266 3.77 -10.17 16.33
C LEU A 266 4.60 -10.06 17.63
N ALA A 267 3.96 -9.80 18.77
CA ALA A 267 4.64 -9.74 20.06
C ALA A 267 5.17 -11.13 20.47
N SER A 268 4.38 -12.18 20.25
CA SER A 268 4.80 -13.56 20.47
C SER A 268 5.96 -13.94 19.54
N ALA A 269 5.89 -13.58 18.27
CA ALA A 269 6.95 -13.81 17.30
C ALA A 269 8.26 -13.11 17.70
N SER A 270 8.17 -11.85 18.16
CA SER A 270 9.32 -11.11 18.68
C SER A 270 9.93 -11.79 19.90
N LEU A 271 9.12 -12.30 20.83
CA LEU A 271 9.59 -13.00 22.03
C LEU A 271 10.32 -14.31 21.66
N ASN A 272 9.76 -15.04 20.69
CA ASN A 272 10.30 -16.32 20.22
C ASN A 272 11.41 -16.16 19.16
N GLN A 273 11.83 -14.92 18.88
CA GLN A 273 12.84 -14.60 17.86
C GLN A 273 12.52 -15.18 16.47
N GLN A 274 11.23 -15.27 16.14
CA GLN A 274 10.78 -15.71 14.82
C GLN A 274 11.05 -14.62 13.79
N PRO A 275 11.51 -14.98 12.58
CA PRO A 275 11.73 -14.00 11.52
C PRO A 275 10.38 -13.45 11.03
N ILE A 276 10.22 -12.13 11.10
CA ILE A 276 9.05 -11.42 10.58
C ILE A 276 9.38 -10.94 9.17
N ILE A 277 8.66 -11.44 8.16
CA ILE A 277 8.90 -11.12 6.75
C ILE A 277 7.69 -10.35 6.22
N ALA A 278 7.95 -9.14 5.73
CA ALA A 278 6.91 -8.32 5.11
C ALA A 278 6.60 -8.79 3.69
N VAL A 279 5.32 -8.87 3.35
CA VAL A 279 4.87 -9.08 1.97
C VAL A 279 4.48 -7.73 1.39
N GLY A 280 5.40 -7.14 0.65
CA GLY A 280 5.29 -5.82 0.05
C GLY A 280 5.85 -4.69 0.92
N THR A 281 6.25 -3.61 0.24
CA THR A 281 6.75 -2.39 0.86
C THR A 281 5.73 -1.69 1.74
N THR A 282 4.44 -1.82 1.41
CA THR A 282 3.33 -1.32 2.23
C THR A 282 3.30 -2.00 3.60
N SER A 283 3.38 -3.34 3.62
CA SER A 283 3.41 -4.13 4.87
C SER A 283 4.64 -3.79 5.71
N LEU A 284 5.80 -3.62 5.07
CA LEU A 284 7.03 -3.20 5.73
C LEU A 284 6.88 -1.83 6.39
N ARG A 285 6.37 -0.82 5.65
CA ARG A 285 6.18 0.53 6.19
C ARG A 285 5.16 0.52 7.33
N SER A 286 4.09 -0.26 7.22
CA SER A 286 3.11 -0.43 8.30
C SER A 286 3.73 -1.01 9.56
N LEU A 287 4.52 -2.09 9.43
CA LEU A 287 5.19 -2.72 10.58
C LEU A 287 6.14 -1.75 11.28
N GLU A 288 6.99 -1.06 10.52
CA GLU A 288 7.92 -0.08 11.10
C GLU A 288 7.16 1.09 11.75
N SER A 289 6.06 1.56 11.14
CA SER A 289 5.21 2.60 11.73
C SER A 289 4.55 2.14 13.04
N ILE A 290 4.07 0.89 13.10
CA ILE A 290 3.51 0.28 14.31
C ILE A 290 4.56 0.25 15.43
N TYR A 291 5.81 -0.13 15.13
CA TYR A 291 6.88 -0.02 16.13
C TYR A 291 7.01 1.42 16.66
N TRP A 292 6.99 2.42 15.78
CA TRP A 292 7.14 3.82 16.19
C TRP A 292 5.95 4.35 16.97
N TYR A 293 4.72 3.91 16.67
CA TYR A 293 3.57 4.15 17.54
C TYR A 293 3.89 3.75 18.97
N GLY A 294 4.25 2.49 19.19
CA GLY A 294 4.56 1.97 20.52
C GLY A 294 5.76 2.64 21.19
N ASN A 295 6.80 2.96 20.41
CA ASN A 295 7.97 3.68 20.90
C ASN A 295 7.59 5.08 21.41
N ASN A 296 6.69 5.77 20.72
CA ASN A 296 6.35 7.17 20.99
C ASN A 296 5.12 7.34 21.89
N LEU A 297 4.45 6.24 22.27
CA LEU A 297 3.37 6.27 23.24
C LEU A 297 3.79 6.90 24.57
N THR A 298 2.89 7.72 25.11
CA THR A 298 2.96 8.36 26.42
C THR A 298 1.63 8.17 27.14
N GLU A 299 1.57 8.45 28.44
CA GLU A 299 0.33 8.37 29.24
C GLU A 299 -0.80 9.29 28.73
N LYS A 300 -0.47 10.29 27.90
CA LYS A 300 -1.44 11.25 27.31
C LYS A 300 -1.83 10.91 25.87
N SER A 301 -1.37 9.79 25.34
CA SER A 301 -1.65 9.41 23.94
C SER A 301 -3.11 9.01 23.76
N ASP A 302 -3.72 9.49 22.68
CA ASP A 302 -5.06 9.09 22.24
C ASP A 302 -5.05 7.70 21.58
N ALA A 303 -6.24 7.15 21.33
CA ALA A 303 -6.43 5.88 20.63
C ALA A 303 -5.96 5.89 19.17
N PHE A 304 -5.95 7.07 18.52
CA PHE A 304 -5.52 7.24 17.14
C PHE A 304 -4.06 7.68 17.08
N LEU A 305 -3.21 6.85 16.48
CA LEU A 305 -1.76 7.03 16.52
C LEU A 305 -1.24 7.53 15.17
N SER A 306 -0.16 8.31 15.19
CA SER A 306 0.45 8.79 13.95
C SER A 306 1.98 8.79 14.04
N VAL A 307 2.63 8.60 12.89
CA VAL A 307 4.09 8.71 12.73
C VAL A 307 4.36 9.67 11.61
N SER A 308 5.10 10.73 11.94
CA SER A 308 5.52 11.71 10.95
C SER A 308 6.74 11.24 10.16
N GLN A 309 6.99 11.92 9.04
CA GLN A 309 7.90 11.45 8.00
C GLN A 309 9.34 11.19 8.46
N TRP A 310 9.89 12.08 9.29
CA TRP A 310 11.28 12.09 9.70
C TRP A 310 11.50 11.74 11.18
N GLU A 311 10.42 11.49 11.91
CA GLU A 311 10.43 11.24 13.35
C GLU A 311 11.34 10.08 13.79
N PRO A 312 11.41 8.94 13.06
CA PRO A 312 12.34 7.87 13.40
C PRO A 312 13.82 8.26 13.44
N TYR A 313 14.22 9.25 12.65
CA TYR A 313 15.61 9.72 12.58
C TYR A 313 15.94 10.73 13.68
N LEU A 314 14.91 11.37 14.26
CA LEU A 314 15.04 12.40 15.28
C LEU A 314 14.82 11.87 16.70
N SER A 315 14.05 10.79 16.84
CA SER A 315 13.73 10.21 18.15
C SER A 315 14.99 9.74 18.86
N GLN A 316 15.08 9.95 20.18
CA GLN A 316 16.17 9.42 21.02
C GLN A 316 15.76 8.14 21.77
N LYS A 317 14.46 7.95 22.00
CA LYS A 317 13.91 6.76 22.68
C LYS A 317 13.96 5.56 21.75
N ARG A 318 14.45 4.42 22.26
CA ARG A 318 14.55 3.16 21.53
C ARG A 318 14.09 2.00 22.42
N LEU A 319 12.80 1.72 22.39
CA LEU A 319 12.26 0.51 23.01
C LEU A 319 12.68 -0.73 22.22
N SER A 320 12.69 -1.88 22.88
CA SER A 320 12.66 -3.15 22.15
C SER A 320 11.33 -3.28 21.39
N LEU A 321 11.31 -4.12 20.34
CA LEU A 321 10.08 -4.42 19.60
C LEU A 321 8.98 -4.94 20.54
N GLN A 322 9.36 -5.81 21.47
CA GLN A 322 8.45 -6.39 22.45
C GLN A 322 7.80 -5.31 23.35
N GLU A 323 8.59 -4.38 23.87
CA GLU A 323 8.08 -3.29 24.70
C GLU A 323 7.17 -2.35 23.90
N ALA A 324 7.55 -2.00 22.67
CA ALA A 324 6.74 -1.15 21.79
C ALA A 324 5.36 -1.78 21.51
N LEU A 325 5.32 -3.07 21.13
CA LEU A 325 4.06 -3.77 20.88
C LEU A 325 3.22 -3.91 22.15
N ARG A 326 3.85 -4.18 23.30
CA ARG A 326 3.14 -4.27 24.59
C ARG A 326 2.46 -2.96 24.98
N GLN A 327 3.11 -1.82 24.75
CA GLN A 327 2.50 -0.50 25.01
C GLN A 327 1.23 -0.29 24.17
N ILE A 328 1.26 -0.68 22.89
CA ILE A 328 0.11 -0.58 22.00
C ILE A 328 -1.01 -1.51 22.45
N ILE A 329 -0.70 -2.77 22.78
CA ILE A 329 -1.70 -3.73 23.26
C ILE A 329 -2.36 -3.21 24.54
N HIS A 330 -1.59 -2.66 25.47
CA HIS A 330 -2.11 -2.08 26.70
C HIS A 330 -3.02 -0.87 26.44
N LEU A 331 -2.64 0.02 25.52
CA LEU A 331 -3.48 1.12 25.08
C LEU A 331 -4.82 0.59 24.51
N MET A 332 -4.77 -0.42 23.64
CA MET A 332 -5.98 -1.02 23.07
C MET A 332 -6.88 -1.64 24.14
N GLU A 333 -6.32 -2.27 25.18
CA GLU A 333 -7.08 -2.79 26.32
C GLU A 333 -7.74 -1.66 27.11
N GLN A 334 -7.01 -0.59 27.40
CA GLN A 334 -7.52 0.59 28.13
C GLN A 334 -8.71 1.23 27.42
N PHE A 335 -8.66 1.33 26.09
CA PHE A 335 -9.73 1.89 25.27
C PHE A 335 -10.73 0.86 24.75
N ASN A 336 -10.61 -0.42 25.16
CA ASN A 336 -11.44 -1.54 24.71
C ASN A 336 -11.54 -1.68 23.16
N LEU A 337 -10.40 -1.53 22.48
CA LEU A 337 -10.29 -1.56 21.03
C LEU A 337 -10.00 -2.98 20.53
N SER A 338 -10.75 -3.42 19.52
CA SER A 338 -10.43 -4.65 18.77
C SER A 338 -9.45 -4.40 17.62
N TRP A 339 -9.42 -3.16 17.12
CA TRP A 339 -8.61 -2.70 16.01
C TRP A 339 -7.86 -1.44 16.41
N LEU A 340 -6.57 -1.39 16.10
CA LEU A 340 -5.79 -0.17 16.13
C LEU A 340 -5.94 0.52 14.78
N GLU A 341 -6.19 1.83 14.82
CA GLU A 341 -6.21 2.69 13.64
C GLU A 341 -5.22 3.83 13.83
N GLY A 342 -4.50 4.15 12.76
CA GLY A 342 -3.49 5.21 12.81
C GLY A 342 -3.03 5.63 11.43
N GLU A 343 -2.13 6.60 11.40
CA GLU A 343 -1.59 7.20 10.18
C GLU A 343 -0.08 7.07 10.09
N THR A 344 0.42 6.89 8.88
CA THR A 344 1.84 6.93 8.60
C THR A 344 2.13 7.91 7.47
N LYS A 345 3.20 8.68 7.67
CA LYS A 345 3.92 9.41 6.62
C LYS A 345 5.37 8.92 6.53
N LEU A 346 5.68 7.79 7.15
CA LEU A 346 7.04 7.31 7.36
C LEU A 346 7.81 7.22 6.05
N MET A 347 8.91 7.97 5.95
CA MET A 347 9.86 7.85 4.86
C MET A 347 11.03 6.95 5.28
N ILE A 348 11.23 5.85 4.55
CA ILE A 348 12.34 4.92 4.78
C ILE A 348 13.38 5.16 3.68
N VAL A 349 14.54 5.68 4.08
CA VAL A 349 15.69 5.94 3.21
C VAL A 349 16.94 5.28 3.77
N PRO A 350 17.99 5.10 2.95
CA PRO A 350 19.26 4.56 3.41
C PRO A 350 19.79 5.25 4.67
N GLY A 351 20.24 4.44 5.63
CA GLY A 351 20.55 4.86 7.01
C GLY A 351 19.42 4.57 8.02
N TYR A 352 18.24 4.15 7.55
CA TYR A 352 17.16 3.70 8.43
C TYR A 352 17.51 2.40 9.16
N HIS A 353 17.18 2.33 10.45
CA HIS A 353 17.45 1.16 11.29
C HIS A 353 16.16 0.37 11.51
N PHE A 354 15.99 -0.71 10.76
CA PHE A 354 14.80 -1.57 10.83
C PHE A 354 14.63 -2.23 12.19
N LYS A 355 13.40 -2.17 12.71
CA LYS A 355 13.08 -2.65 14.06
C LYS A 355 12.28 -3.94 14.04
N VAL A 356 11.50 -4.16 12.98
CA VAL A 356 10.54 -5.26 12.93
C VAL A 356 11.02 -6.38 12.00
N ILE A 357 11.25 -6.06 10.73
CA ILE A 357 11.40 -7.09 9.70
C ILE A 357 12.77 -7.78 9.71
N SER A 358 12.81 -9.04 9.32
CA SER A 358 14.02 -9.83 8.98
C SER A 358 14.10 -10.13 7.48
N GLY A 359 13.08 -9.74 6.72
CA GLY A 359 13.02 -9.91 5.28
C GLY A 359 11.84 -9.20 4.65
N ILE A 360 11.88 -9.08 3.32
CA ILE A 360 10.77 -8.58 2.52
C ILE A 360 10.60 -9.41 1.25
N ILE A 361 9.35 -9.69 0.88
CA ILE A 361 8.95 -10.13 -0.45
C ILE A 361 8.42 -8.91 -1.20
N THR A 362 8.97 -8.57 -2.36
CA THR A 362 8.53 -7.38 -3.12
C THR A 362 8.75 -7.54 -4.63
N ASN A 363 8.05 -6.74 -5.44
CA ASN A 363 8.36 -6.57 -6.86
C ASN A 363 9.64 -5.74 -7.07
N PHE A 364 10.07 -5.62 -8.33
CA PHE A 364 11.05 -4.60 -8.74
C PHE A 364 10.36 -3.25 -8.99
N HIS A 365 10.99 -2.16 -8.55
CA HIS A 365 10.37 -0.83 -8.50
C HIS A 365 10.98 0.14 -9.49
N GLN A 366 10.25 1.19 -9.88
CA GLN A 366 10.77 2.22 -10.78
C GLN A 366 12.05 2.88 -10.24
N PRO A 367 12.97 3.31 -11.13
CA PRO A 367 14.09 4.17 -10.73
C PRO A 367 13.56 5.47 -10.12
N LYS A 368 14.35 6.11 -9.24
CA LYS A 368 13.99 7.39 -8.59
C LYS A 368 12.64 7.36 -7.87
N SER A 369 12.27 6.21 -7.28
CA SER A 369 11.01 6.03 -6.55
C SER A 369 11.24 5.87 -5.04
N THR A 370 10.24 6.25 -4.23
CA THR A 370 10.27 6.08 -2.77
C THR A 370 10.38 4.61 -2.37
N LEU A 371 9.83 3.71 -3.19
CA LEU A 371 9.93 2.27 -3.00
C LEU A 371 11.37 1.77 -3.19
N LEU A 372 12.10 2.30 -4.18
CA LEU A 372 13.51 1.95 -4.36
C LEU A 372 14.38 2.49 -3.22
N PHE A 373 14.09 3.67 -2.68
CA PHE A 373 14.74 4.16 -1.45
C PHE A 373 14.56 3.18 -0.27
N LEU A 374 13.34 2.68 -0.08
CA LEU A 374 13.04 1.72 0.98
C LEU A 374 13.80 0.40 0.78
N ILE A 375 13.90 -0.10 -0.46
CA ILE A 375 14.69 -1.30 -0.74
C ILE A 375 16.19 -1.04 -0.54
N ALA A 376 16.72 0.09 -1.03
CA ALA A 376 18.11 0.49 -0.79
C ALA A 376 18.41 0.64 0.71
N ALA A 377 17.45 1.10 1.51
CA ALA A 377 17.61 1.14 2.96
C ALA A 377 17.71 -0.27 3.56
N TRP A 378 16.91 -1.21 3.06
CA TRP A 378 16.90 -2.59 3.54
C TRP A 378 18.19 -3.34 3.16
N VAL A 379 18.54 -3.40 1.88
CA VAL A 379 19.67 -4.20 1.41
C VAL A 379 21.00 -3.45 1.39
N GLY A 380 21.01 -2.12 1.56
CA GLY A 380 22.22 -1.29 1.39
C GLY A 380 22.62 -1.19 -0.07
N GLU A 381 23.91 -0.98 -0.36
CA GLU A 381 24.44 -0.84 -1.73
C GLU A 381 24.15 -2.04 -2.64
N ASP A 382 23.83 -3.21 -2.07
CA ASP A 382 23.48 -4.42 -2.80
C ASP A 382 22.21 -4.28 -3.64
N TRP A 383 21.40 -3.24 -3.44
CA TRP A 383 20.27 -2.94 -4.33
C TRP A 383 20.74 -2.82 -5.79
N LYS A 384 21.93 -2.23 -6.04
CA LYS A 384 22.51 -2.12 -7.40
C LYS A 384 22.79 -3.49 -7.98
N LYS A 385 23.35 -4.39 -7.17
CA LYS A 385 23.67 -5.78 -7.55
C LYS A 385 22.39 -6.55 -7.88
N ILE A 386 21.36 -6.42 -7.04
CA ILE A 386 20.04 -7.07 -7.23
C ILE A 386 19.39 -6.60 -8.53
N TYR A 387 19.30 -5.29 -8.75
CA TYR A 387 18.62 -4.73 -9.93
C TYR A 387 19.43 -4.98 -11.21
N LYS A 388 20.77 -4.91 -11.15
CA LYS A 388 21.63 -5.29 -12.27
C LYS A 388 21.43 -6.76 -12.65
N TYR A 389 21.44 -7.66 -11.68
CA TYR A 389 21.18 -9.08 -11.92
C TYR A 389 19.79 -9.29 -12.53
N ALA A 390 18.76 -8.61 -12.03
CA ALA A 390 17.41 -8.69 -12.56
C ALA A 390 17.34 -8.26 -14.03
N LEU A 391 18.02 -7.16 -14.39
CA LEU A 391 18.10 -6.66 -15.78
C LEU A 391 18.88 -7.62 -16.69
N GLU A 392 20.06 -8.07 -16.26
CA GLU A 392 20.91 -8.99 -17.04
C GLU A 392 20.21 -10.33 -17.30
N ASN A 393 19.40 -10.79 -16.34
CA ASN A 393 18.64 -12.03 -16.43
C ASN A 393 17.20 -11.84 -16.93
N LYS A 394 16.82 -10.66 -17.43
CA LYS A 394 15.51 -10.40 -18.05
C LYS A 394 14.31 -10.68 -17.13
N PHE A 395 14.42 -10.29 -15.87
CA PHE A 395 13.25 -10.23 -14.98
C PHE A 395 12.27 -9.17 -15.48
N ARG A 396 10.98 -9.40 -15.22
CA ARG A 396 9.91 -8.44 -15.49
C ARG A 396 9.71 -7.54 -14.27
N PHE A 397 9.41 -6.27 -14.50
CA PHE A 397 9.39 -5.23 -13.47
C PHE A 397 7.97 -4.74 -13.16
N LEU A 398 7.84 -4.05 -12.03
CA LEU A 398 6.63 -3.38 -11.54
C LEU A 398 5.51 -4.35 -11.12
N SER A 399 4.27 -3.86 -11.07
CA SER A 399 3.14 -4.51 -10.36
C SER A 399 2.87 -5.94 -10.82
N PHE A 400 2.89 -6.18 -12.13
CA PHE A 400 2.64 -7.51 -12.74
C PHE A 400 3.93 -8.26 -13.11
N GLY A 401 5.07 -7.71 -12.73
CA GLY A 401 6.39 -8.25 -13.03
C GLY A 401 6.69 -9.52 -12.25
N ASP A 402 7.98 -9.77 -12.07
CA ASP A 402 8.49 -10.81 -11.19
C ASP A 402 8.71 -10.25 -9.78
N SER A 403 9.07 -11.14 -8.86
CA SER A 403 9.21 -10.84 -7.44
C SER A 403 10.63 -11.09 -6.95
N SER A 404 10.89 -10.63 -5.72
CA SER A 404 12.14 -10.84 -5.01
C SER A 404 11.86 -11.16 -3.55
N LEU A 405 12.61 -12.08 -2.97
CA LEU A 405 12.70 -12.35 -1.54
C LEU A 405 14.07 -11.87 -1.07
N LEU A 406 14.07 -10.81 -0.24
CA LEU A 406 15.28 -10.15 0.24
C LEU A 406 15.45 -10.39 1.73
N LEU A 407 16.28 -11.37 2.09
CA LEU A 407 16.58 -11.73 3.48
C LEU A 407 17.90 -11.10 3.95
N LYS A 408 17.91 -10.70 5.23
CA LYS A 408 19.12 -10.28 5.96
C LYS A 408 19.14 -10.93 7.33
N ASN A 409 20.32 -11.35 7.75
CA ASN A 409 20.57 -11.68 9.15
C ASN A 409 20.55 -10.39 9.97
N LYS A 410 19.83 -10.42 11.08
CA LYS A 410 19.80 -9.35 12.07
C LYS A 410 20.88 -9.55 13.11
#